data_AF-K1UBH9-F1
#
_entry.id   AF-K1UBH9-F1
#
_cell.length_a   1.000
_cell.length_b   1.000
_cell.length_c   1.000
_cell.angle_alpha   90.00
_cell.angle_beta   90.00
_cell.angle_gamma   90.00
#
_symmetry.space_group_name_H-M   'P 1'
#
loop_
_entity.id
_entity.type
_entity.pdbx_description
1 polymer ?
#
loop_
_entity_poly.entity_id
_entity_poly.type
_entity_poly.pdbx_seq_one_letter_code
_entity_poly.pdbx_strand_id
1 'polypeptide(L)'
;FVEDDISGNYTKMLENIPSNTDVLITHQPPYLIMDESAGLHYGSRTLLDAVKRIKPEAHLFGHIHNAYGMSECRTVLFSNASIVTENYEFCNQPNMINL
;
A
#
# COMPACT_ATOMS: atom_id res chain seq x y z
N PHE A 1 3.11 3.29 13.79
CA PHE A 1 2.98 2.00 13.06
C PHE A 1 2.65 0.87 14.00
N VAL A 2 3.63 0.31 14.74
CA VAL A 2 3.37 -0.84 15.63
C VAL A 2 2.44 -0.46 16.79
N GLU A 3 2.58 0.73 17.35
CA GLU A 3 1.72 1.23 18.44
C GLU A 3 0.26 1.39 18.01
N ASP A 4 0.00 1.88 16.80
CA ASP A 4 -1.35 2.06 16.25
C ASP A 4 -2.05 0.73 15.98
N ASP A 5 -1.26 -0.29 15.60
CA ASP A 5 -1.74 -1.66 15.40
C ASP A 5 -2.05 -2.33 16.75
N ILE A 6 -1.16 -2.20 17.74
CA ILE A 6 -1.37 -2.76 19.10
C ILE A 6 -2.58 -2.11 19.79
N SER A 7 -2.76 -0.79 19.64
CA SER A 7 -3.89 -0.07 20.23
C SER A 7 -5.22 -0.31 19.49
N GLY A 8 -5.20 -0.94 18.31
CA GLY A 8 -6.37 -1.13 17.44
C GLY A 8 -6.89 0.15 16.79
N ASN A 9 -6.19 1.27 16.97
CA ASN A 9 -6.54 2.55 16.35
C ASN A 9 -6.41 2.47 14.83
N TYR A 10 -5.41 1.74 14.31
CA TYR A 10 -5.23 1.56 12.88
C TYR A 10 -6.46 0.91 12.22
N THR A 11 -6.99 -0.16 12.79
CA THR A 11 -8.20 -0.83 12.30
C THR A 11 -9.41 0.12 12.27
N LYS A 12 -9.63 0.90 13.34
CA LYS A 12 -10.72 1.88 13.39
C LYS A 12 -10.57 2.98 12.33
N MET A 13 -9.34 3.44 12.10
CA MET A 13 -9.08 4.41 11.04
C MET A 13 -9.43 3.84 9.66
N LEU A 14 -9.04 2.60 9.39
CA LEU A 14 -9.39 1.91 8.14
C LEU A 14 -10.90 1.77 7.97
N GLU A 15 -11.63 1.36 9.02
CA GLU A 15 -13.09 1.21 8.99
C GLU A 15 -13.82 2.51 8.63
N ASN A 16 -13.31 3.66 9.09
CA ASN A 16 -13.90 4.97 8.85
C ASN A 16 -13.64 5.54 7.44
N ILE A 17 -12.83 4.88 6.60
CA ILE A 17 -12.60 5.33 5.23
C ILE A 17 -13.91 5.21 4.41
N PRO A 18 -14.35 6.29 3.72
CA PRO A 18 -15.56 6.26 2.90
C PRO A 18 -15.50 5.24 1.76
N SER A 19 -16.64 4.63 1.43
CA SER A 19 -16.74 3.64 0.35
C SER A 19 -16.62 4.23 -1.06
N ASN A 20 -16.75 5.55 -1.22
CA ASN A 20 -16.60 6.28 -2.47
C ASN A 20 -15.20 6.92 -2.60
N THR A 21 -14.18 6.32 -1.96
CA THR A 21 -12.80 6.80 -2.06
C THR A 21 -12.20 6.32 -3.37
N ASP A 22 -11.90 7.25 -4.28
CA ASP A 22 -11.30 6.92 -5.59
C ASP A 22 -9.80 6.61 -5.46
N VAL A 23 -9.09 7.32 -4.57
CA VAL A 23 -7.65 7.14 -4.32
C VAL A 23 -7.39 6.92 -2.84
N LEU A 24 -6.85 5.75 -2.52
CA LEU A 24 -6.39 5.40 -1.17
C LEU A 24 -4.88 5.59 -1.06
N ILE A 25 -4.39 6.24 -0.01
CA ILE A 25 -2.95 6.42 0.24
C ILE A 25 -2.62 5.88 1.62
N THR A 26 -1.64 4.97 1.70
CA THR A 26 -1.12 4.42 2.95
C THR A 26 0.40 4.36 2.93
N HIS A 27 1.06 4.24 4.08
CA HIS A 27 2.49 4.00 4.09
C HIS A 27 2.82 2.55 3.68
N GLN A 28 2.20 1.58 4.37
CA GLN A 28 2.41 0.15 4.16
C GLN A 28 1.55 -0.42 3.02
N PRO A 29 2.02 -1.46 2.32
CA PRO A 29 1.23 -2.19 1.32
C PRO A 29 0.14 -3.08 1.95
N PRO A 30 -0.90 -3.46 1.19
CA PRO A 30 -1.79 -4.55 1.57
C PRO A 30 -1.10 -5.92 1.44
N TYR A 31 -1.53 -6.89 2.25
CA TYR A 31 -0.98 -8.25 2.23
C TYR A 31 -1.05 -8.89 0.83
N LEU A 32 0.05 -9.50 0.39
CA LEU A 32 0.27 -10.11 -0.94
C LEU A 32 0.23 -9.16 -2.14
N ILE A 33 0.25 -7.85 -1.92
CA ILE A 33 0.26 -6.86 -3.01
C ILE A 33 1.52 -6.01 -2.88
N MET A 34 2.52 -6.31 -3.71
CA MET A 34 3.81 -5.59 -3.73
C MET A 34 4.45 -5.45 -2.33
N ASP A 35 4.32 -6.50 -1.51
CA ASP A 35 4.65 -6.50 -0.09
C ASP A 35 5.75 -7.49 0.31
N GLU A 36 6.37 -8.12 -0.69
CA GLU A 36 7.39 -9.15 -0.49
C GLU A 36 8.79 -8.55 -0.44
N SER A 37 9.58 -8.97 0.55
CA SER A 37 11.03 -8.75 0.57
C SER A 37 11.72 -9.93 1.24
N ALA A 38 12.80 -10.43 0.64
CA ALA A 38 13.61 -11.54 1.16
C ALA A 38 12.81 -12.83 1.50
N GLY A 39 11.77 -13.14 0.73
CA GLY A 39 10.90 -14.31 0.87
C GLY A 39 9.79 -14.15 1.92
N LEU A 40 9.62 -12.95 2.49
CA LEU A 40 8.62 -12.67 3.52
C LEU A 40 7.65 -11.58 3.06
N HIS A 41 6.38 -11.72 3.47
CA HIS A 41 5.32 -10.76 3.20
C HIS A 41 5.09 -9.85 4.41
N TYR A 42 5.20 -8.54 4.19
CA TYR A 42 5.11 -7.51 5.24
C TYR A 42 3.81 -6.70 5.17
N GLY A 43 2.93 -6.99 4.21
CA GLY A 43 1.71 -6.22 4.00
C GLY A 43 0.64 -6.49 5.04
N SER A 44 -0.24 -5.50 5.24
CA SER A 44 -1.32 -5.58 6.22
C SER A 44 -2.55 -6.32 5.67
N ARG A 45 -3.01 -7.33 6.41
CA ARG A 45 -4.25 -8.07 6.08
C ARG A 45 -5.50 -7.21 6.26
N THR A 46 -5.55 -6.42 7.33
CA THR A 46 -6.67 -5.49 7.60
C THR A 46 -6.77 -4.43 6.50
N LEU A 47 -5.63 -3.95 5.99
CA LEU A 47 -5.60 -3.03 4.85
C LEU A 47 -6.10 -3.70 3.57
N LEU A 48 -5.72 -4.95 3.30
CA LEU A 48 -6.24 -5.70 2.15
C LEU A 48 -7.77 -5.81 2.21
N ASP A 49 -8.35 -6.05 3.39
CA ASP A 49 -9.80 -6.10 3.55
C ASP A 49 -10.47 -4.73 3.38
N ALA A 50 -9.82 -3.65 3.83
CA ALA A 50 -10.27 -2.29 3.55
C ALA A 50 -10.27 -1.99 2.04
N VAL A 51 -9.20 -2.35 1.32
CA VAL A 51 -9.12 -2.19 -0.15
C VAL A 51 -10.22 -2.96 -0.86
N LYS A 52 -10.53 -4.20 -0.44
CA LYS A 52 -11.63 -4.99 -1.02
C LYS A 52 -13.00 -4.38 -0.79
N ARG A 53 -13.20 -3.72 0.37
CA ARG A 53 -14.44 -3.04 0.72
C ARG A 53 -14.61 -1.74 -0.07
N ILE A 54 -13.57 -0.92 -0.13
CA ILE A 54 -13.59 0.41 -0.75
C ILE A 54 -13.55 0.31 -2.28
N LYS A 55 -12.69 -0.57 -2.80
CA LYS A 55 -12.40 -0.73 -4.24
C LYS A 55 -12.01 0.60 -4.92
N PRO A 56 -10.96 1.28 -4.44
CA PRO A 56 -10.51 2.52 -5.05
C PRO A 56 -10.02 2.27 -6.48
N GLU A 57 -10.01 3.30 -7.33
CA GLU A 57 -9.37 3.24 -8.65
C GLU A 57 -7.85 3.09 -8.50
N ALA A 58 -7.27 3.73 -7.47
CA ALA A 58 -5.85 3.59 -7.12
C ALA A 58 -5.59 3.44 -5.63
N HIS A 59 -4.64 2.58 -5.28
CA HIS A 59 -4.06 2.48 -3.94
C HIS A 59 -2.54 2.70 -3.99
N LEU A 60 -2.10 3.82 -3.41
CA LEU A 60 -0.72 4.29 -3.45
C LEU A 60 -0.05 4.06 -2.10
N PHE A 61 1.16 3.50 -2.11
CA PHE A 61 1.93 3.21 -0.90
C PHE A 61 3.44 3.16 -1.17
N GLY A 62 4.22 2.79 -0.15
CA GLY A 62 5.66 2.60 -0.24
C GLY A 62 6.12 1.44 0.64
N HIS A 63 7.09 1.73 1.51
CA HIS A 63 7.62 0.87 2.57
C HIS A 63 8.52 -0.29 2.10
N ILE A 64 8.11 -1.06 1.10
CA ILE A 64 8.89 -2.21 0.64
C ILE A 64 9.76 -1.79 -0.55
N HIS A 65 11.01 -1.42 -0.27
CA HIS A 65 11.91 -0.79 -1.24
C HIS A 65 12.20 -1.70 -2.45
N ASN A 66 12.33 -3.01 -2.20
CA ASN A 66 12.57 -4.01 -3.25
C ASN A 66 11.35 -4.28 -4.15
N ALA A 67 10.16 -3.82 -3.75
CA ALA A 67 8.92 -4.01 -4.48
C ALA A 67 8.42 -2.71 -5.15
N TYR A 68 9.32 -1.76 -5.44
CA TYR A 68 9.00 -0.56 -6.23
C TYR A 68 8.33 -0.91 -7.56
N GLY A 69 7.36 -0.09 -7.97
CA GLY A 69 6.72 -0.16 -9.29
C GLY A 69 5.21 -0.03 -9.21
N MET A 70 4.53 -0.54 -10.22
CA MET A 70 3.07 -0.58 -10.30
C MET A 70 2.58 -1.98 -10.63
N SER A 71 1.38 -2.29 -10.16
CA SER A 71 0.68 -3.54 -10.45
C SER A 71 -0.82 -3.28 -10.52
N GLU A 72 -1.53 -4.02 -11.35
CA GLU A 72 -2.98 -3.95 -11.43
C GLU A 72 -3.58 -5.27 -10.97
N CYS A 73 -4.58 -5.20 -10.09
CA CYS A 73 -5.40 -6.35 -9.75
C CYS A 73 -6.87 -5.99 -9.87
N ARG A 74 -7.55 -6.68 -10.80
CA ARG A 74 -8.95 -6.44 -11.16
C ARG A 74 -9.19 -5.02 -11.67
N THR A 75 -9.64 -4.13 -10.79
CA THR A 75 -10.03 -2.74 -11.10
C THR A 75 -9.24 -1.73 -10.27
N VAL A 76 -8.25 -2.18 -9.51
CA VAL A 76 -7.44 -1.32 -8.63
C VAL A 76 -6.02 -1.27 -9.16
N LEU A 77 -5.53 -0.06 -9.42
CA LEU A 77 -4.12 0.21 -9.68
C LEU A 77 -3.38 0.33 -8.35
N PHE A 78 -2.32 -0.44 -8.18
CA PHE A 78 -1.42 -0.38 -7.04
C PHE A 78 -0.10 0.25 -7.45
N SER A 79 0.43 1.16 -6.63
CA SER A 79 1.73 1.78 -6.87
C SER A 79 2.54 1.82 -5.59
N ASN A 80 3.65 1.08 -5.58
CA ASN A 80 4.70 1.21 -4.58
C ASN A 80 5.71 2.27 -5.05
N ALA A 81 5.64 3.45 -4.45
CA ALA A 81 6.47 4.61 -4.76
C ALA A 81 7.73 4.70 -3.89
N SER A 82 8.30 3.57 -3.45
CA SER A 82 9.57 3.55 -2.71
C SER A 82 10.72 4.04 -3.60
N ILE A 83 11.04 5.33 -3.52
CA ILE A 83 12.04 5.99 -4.39
C ILE A 83 13.49 5.60 -4.08
N VAL A 84 13.72 5.06 -2.88
CA VAL A 84 15.04 4.65 -2.40
C VAL A 84 15.18 3.14 -2.31
N THR A 85 16.41 2.66 -2.40
CA THR A 85 16.77 1.27 -2.07
C THR A 85 16.81 1.03 -0.56
N GLU A 86 17.03 -0.21 -0.13
CA GLU A 86 17.35 -0.57 1.27
C GLU A 86 18.60 0.18 1.81
N ASN A 87 19.51 0.58 0.92
CA ASN A 87 20.70 1.37 1.27
C ASN A 87 20.44 2.88 1.23
N TYR A 88 19.19 3.32 1.08
CA TYR A 88 18.76 4.73 0.99
C TYR A 88 19.34 5.49 -0.21
N GLU A 89 19.66 4.79 -1.30
CA GLU A 89 20.10 5.40 -2.54
C GLU A 89 18.89 5.78 -3.41
N PHE A 90 18.86 7.01 -3.92
CA PHE A 90 17.81 7.47 -4.84
C PHE A 90 18.01 6.88 -6.24
N CYS A 91 17.33 5.78 -6.53
CA CYS A 91 17.48 5.06 -7.80
C CYS A 91 16.20 4.97 -8.61
N ASN A 92 15.03 5.10 -7.98
CA ASN A 92 13.74 4.86 -8.62
C ASN A 92 13.11 6.18 -9.09
N GLN A 93 12.50 6.14 -10.27
CA GLN A 93 11.80 7.28 -10.85
C GLN A 93 10.38 7.41 -10.27
N PRO A 94 9.73 8.57 -10.42
CA PRO A 94 8.32 8.70 -10.09
C PRO A 94 7.45 7.81 -10.99
N ASN A 95 6.47 7.12 -10.40
CA ASN A 95 5.41 6.46 -11.16
C ASN A 95 4.41 7.52 -11.66
N MET A 96 4.15 7.55 -12.96
CA MET A 96 3.14 8.41 -13.56
C MET A 96 1.82 7.66 -13.68
N ILE A 97 0.75 8.21 -13.08
CA ILE A 97 -0.58 7.59 -13.03
C ILE A 97 -1.59 8.53 -13.68
N ASN A 98 -2.42 7.99 -14.57
CA ASN A 98 -3.57 8.67 -15.15
C ASN A 98 -4.82 7.88 -14.77
N LEU A 99 -5.77 8.54 -14.11
CA LEU A 99 -7.08 7.99 -13.73
C LEU A 99 -8.16 8.60 -14.63
#